data_AF-A0AA39Y6N1-F1
#
_entry.id   AF-A0AA39Y6N1-F1
#
_cell.length_a   1.000
_cell.length_b   1.000
_cell.length_c   1.000
_cell.angle_alpha   90.00
_cell.angle_beta   90.00
_cell.angle_gamma   90.00
#
_symmetry.space_group_name_H-M   'P 1'
#
loop_
_entity.id
_entity.type
_entity.pdbx_description
1 polymer ?
#
loop_
_entity_poly.entity_id
_entity_poly.type
_entity_poly.pdbx_seq_one_letter_code
_entity_poly.pdbx_strand_id
1 'polypeptide(L)'
;LPPLTVEEFRGYNRLAVVMDQFHDHFRSTWKVLYTACTTNRRPARMSLRQFLDEGLSLVRYLTAHHNIEESYLYPILARKMPSFRAAQRGAPDCKLVRQHRAIHKGMDEFEAYLKACRRGESDFELSVLKEKMDAWGDVLFVHLDEEVAELGAQNMRKYWTLEEVKAIPV
;
A
#
# COMPACT_ATOMS: atom_id res chain seq x y z
N LEU A 1 29.76 -1.97 -4.41
CA LEU A 1 29.42 -1.80 -5.84
C LEU A 1 29.84 -0.39 -6.27
N PRO A 2 30.32 -0.17 -7.50
CA PRO A 2 30.70 1.17 -7.97
C PRO A 2 29.48 2.12 -7.97
N PRO A 3 29.66 3.45 -7.88
CA PRO A 3 28.56 4.40 -8.01
C PRO A 3 27.78 4.19 -9.31
N LEU A 4 26.45 4.36 -9.27
CA LEU A 4 25.63 4.36 -10.49
C LEU A 4 25.75 5.71 -11.18
N THR A 5 25.79 5.70 -12.51
CA THR A 5 25.43 6.88 -13.30
C THR A 5 23.96 7.25 -13.07
N VAL A 6 23.57 8.47 -13.44
CA VAL A 6 22.18 8.93 -13.33
C VAL A 6 21.23 8.07 -14.16
N GLU A 7 21.65 7.62 -15.34
CA GLU A 7 20.83 6.77 -16.21
C GLU A 7 20.63 5.38 -15.61
N GLU A 8 21.70 4.74 -15.12
CA GLU A 8 21.58 3.44 -14.47
C GLU A 8 20.72 3.53 -13.22
N PHE A 9 20.89 4.58 -12.40
CA PHE A 9 20.05 4.83 -11.23
C PHE A 9 18.58 4.87 -11.62
N ARG A 10 18.21 5.67 -12.63
CA ARG A 10 16.81 5.75 -13.10
C ARG A 10 16.29 4.40 -13.59
N GLY A 11 17.09 3.65 -14.33
CA GLY A 11 16.68 2.35 -14.84
C GLY A 11 16.48 1.31 -13.73
N TYR A 12 17.35 1.28 -12.72
CA TYR A 12 17.18 0.42 -11.55
C TYR A 12 16.03 0.88 -10.64
N ASN A 13 15.76 2.19 -10.55
CA ASN A 13 14.75 2.75 -9.64
C ASN A 13 13.32 2.74 -10.20
N ARG A 14 13.12 2.31 -11.45
CA ARG A 14 11.83 2.44 -12.14
C ARG A 14 10.66 1.77 -11.41
N LEU A 15 10.90 0.60 -10.80
CA LEU A 15 9.87 -0.13 -10.04
C LEU A 15 9.46 0.65 -8.80
N ALA A 16 10.43 1.15 -8.04
CA ALA A 16 10.17 2.01 -6.89
C ALA A 16 9.38 3.27 -7.26
N VAL A 17 9.69 3.90 -8.41
CA VAL A 17 8.94 5.09 -8.88
C VAL A 17 7.48 4.75 -9.18
N VAL A 18 7.22 3.66 -9.89
CA VAL A 18 5.84 3.25 -10.22
C VAL A 18 5.09 2.82 -8.95
N MET A 19 5.76 2.09 -8.07
CA MET A 19 5.20 1.69 -6.78
C MET A 19 4.76 2.90 -5.96
N ASP A 20 5.65 3.89 -5.81
CA ASP A 20 5.38 5.06 -4.99
C ASP A 20 4.26 5.94 -5.58
N GLN A 21 4.05 5.93 -6.90
CA GLN A 21 2.89 6.60 -7.53
C GLN A 21 1.55 6.01 -7.07
N PHE A 22 1.45 4.68 -6.94
CA PHE A 22 0.26 4.05 -6.36
C PHE A 22 0.17 4.33 -4.85
N HIS A 23 1.30 4.26 -4.13
CA HIS A 23 1.34 4.51 -2.69
C HIS A 23 0.92 5.94 -2.33
N ASP A 24 1.30 6.92 -3.14
CA ASP A 24 0.91 8.32 -2.95
C ASP A 24 -0.60 8.53 -3.09
N HIS A 25 -1.28 7.75 -3.94
CA HIS A 25 -2.74 7.78 -3.98
C HIS A 25 -3.33 7.32 -2.63
N PHE A 26 -2.81 6.23 -2.05
CA PHE A 26 -3.26 5.74 -0.74
C PHE A 26 -2.98 6.75 0.38
N ARG A 27 -1.77 7.33 0.41
CA ARG A 27 -1.40 8.36 1.38
C ARG A 27 -2.33 9.58 1.28
N SER A 28 -2.65 10.00 0.06
CA SER A 28 -3.57 11.12 -0.19
C SER A 28 -4.98 10.84 0.32
N THR A 29 -5.57 9.70 -0.05
CA THR A 29 -6.91 9.33 0.41
C THR A 29 -6.93 9.11 1.93
N TRP A 30 -5.92 8.45 2.50
CA TRP A 30 -5.76 8.33 3.96
C TRP A 30 -5.77 9.70 4.63
N LYS A 31 -4.98 10.65 4.12
CA LYS A 31 -4.88 12.01 4.68
C LYS A 31 -6.23 12.73 4.68
N VAL A 32 -7.05 12.59 3.64
CA VAL A 32 -8.40 13.18 3.60
C VAL A 32 -9.26 12.65 4.75
N LEU A 33 -9.29 11.34 4.92
CA LEU A 33 -10.10 10.67 5.94
C LEU A 33 -9.58 10.99 7.35
N TYR A 34 -8.27 10.85 7.55
CA TYR A 34 -7.62 11.05 8.84
C TYR A 34 -7.65 12.50 9.31
N THR A 35 -7.55 13.46 8.38
CA THR A 35 -7.74 14.89 8.70
C THR A 35 -9.16 15.13 9.21
N ALA A 36 -10.17 14.54 8.56
CA ALA A 36 -11.55 14.71 9.01
C ALA A 36 -11.75 14.16 10.44
N CYS A 37 -11.16 13.01 10.74
CA CYS A 37 -11.16 12.42 12.08
C CYS A 37 -10.47 13.31 13.12
N THR A 38 -9.27 13.83 12.81
CA THR A 38 -8.46 14.60 13.75
C THR A 38 -8.96 16.03 13.96
N THR A 39 -9.62 16.62 12.96
CA THR A 39 -10.24 17.96 13.07
C THR A 39 -11.73 17.91 13.44
N ASN A 40 -12.27 16.71 13.65
CA ASN A 40 -13.70 16.45 13.84
C ASN A 40 -14.61 17.17 12.82
N ARG A 41 -14.17 17.19 11.55
CA ARG A 41 -14.83 17.96 10.49
C ARG A 41 -14.55 17.35 9.12
N ARG A 42 -15.61 16.90 8.44
CA ARG A 42 -15.52 16.42 7.05
C ARG A 42 -15.18 17.58 6.08
N PRO A 43 -14.56 17.31 4.92
CA PRO A 43 -14.32 18.33 3.90
C PRO A 43 -15.60 19.08 3.52
N ALA A 44 -15.54 20.42 3.49
CA ALA A 44 -16.73 21.28 3.37
C ALA A 44 -17.58 21.04 2.10
N ARG A 45 -16.97 20.52 1.02
CA ARG A 45 -17.63 20.25 -0.26
C ARG A 45 -17.91 18.77 -0.50
N MET A 46 -17.95 17.97 0.56
CA MET A 46 -18.16 16.53 0.48
C MET A 46 -19.39 16.13 1.29
N SER A 47 -20.35 15.47 0.66
CA SER A 47 -21.47 14.84 1.36
C SER A 47 -20.98 13.65 2.21
N LEU A 48 -21.79 13.19 3.18
CA LEU A 48 -21.43 12.00 3.96
C LEU A 48 -21.25 10.79 3.04
N ARG A 49 -22.15 10.60 2.06
CA ARG A 49 -22.06 9.50 1.10
C ARG A 49 -20.76 9.52 0.31
N GLN A 50 -20.36 10.67 -0.22
CA GLN A 50 -19.08 10.82 -0.92
C GLN A 50 -17.88 10.54 -0.01
N PHE A 51 -17.95 10.95 1.25
CA PHE A 51 -16.90 10.70 2.24
C PHE A 51 -16.76 9.20 2.58
N LEU A 52 -17.88 8.49 2.74
CA LEU A 52 -17.87 7.03 2.92
C LEU A 52 -17.36 6.31 1.66
N ASP A 53 -17.77 6.79 0.48
CA ASP A 53 -17.34 6.25 -0.81
C ASP A 53 -15.82 6.39 -1.00
N GLU A 54 -15.21 7.47 -0.52
CA GLU A 54 -13.76 7.68 -0.52
C GLU A 54 -13.03 6.61 0.30
N GLY A 55 -13.50 6.32 1.51
CA GLY A 55 -12.94 5.24 2.34
C GLY A 55 -13.14 3.85 1.74
N LEU A 56 -14.32 3.56 1.17
CA LEU A 56 -14.53 2.30 0.45
C LEU A 56 -13.66 2.19 -0.81
N SER A 57 -13.32 3.33 -1.43
CA SER A 57 -12.40 3.37 -2.56
C SER A 57 -10.97 3.02 -2.16
N LEU A 58 -10.50 3.52 -1.01
CA LEU A 58 -9.21 3.16 -0.46
C LEU A 58 -9.05 1.64 -0.33
N VAL A 59 -10.03 0.97 0.30
CA VAL A 59 -10.01 -0.49 0.49
C VAL A 59 -9.97 -1.24 -0.84
N ARG A 60 -10.82 -0.83 -1.79
CA ARG A 60 -10.87 -1.45 -3.12
C ARG A 60 -9.53 -1.33 -3.86
N TYR A 61 -8.92 -0.15 -3.84
CA TYR A 61 -7.67 0.09 -4.56
C TYR A 61 -6.47 -0.59 -3.89
N LEU A 62 -6.37 -0.55 -2.55
CA LEU A 62 -5.35 -1.31 -1.81
C LEU A 62 -5.47 -2.82 -2.07
N THR A 63 -6.69 -3.36 -2.03
CA THR A 63 -6.92 -4.78 -2.31
C THR A 63 -6.51 -5.16 -3.73
N ALA A 64 -6.88 -4.35 -4.73
CA ALA A 64 -6.48 -4.60 -6.12
C ALA A 64 -4.96 -4.52 -6.30
N HIS A 65 -4.32 -3.55 -5.65
CA HIS A 65 -2.89 -3.34 -5.67
C HIS A 65 -2.11 -4.53 -5.08
N HIS A 66 -2.42 -4.95 -3.85
CA HIS A 66 -1.78 -6.13 -3.25
C HIS A 66 -2.03 -7.41 -4.07
N ASN A 67 -3.23 -7.56 -4.65
CA ASN A 67 -3.51 -8.70 -5.54
C ASN A 67 -2.60 -8.70 -6.77
N ILE A 68 -2.33 -7.54 -7.36
CA ILE A 68 -1.42 -7.43 -8.52
C ILE A 68 0.00 -7.78 -8.11
N GLU A 69 0.45 -7.29 -6.96
CA GLU A 69 1.77 -7.56 -6.42
C GLU A 69 1.99 -9.05 -6.19
N GLU A 70 1.10 -9.67 -5.43
CA GLU A 70 1.20 -11.09 -5.06
C GLU A 70 1.04 -12.02 -6.27
N SER A 71 0.17 -11.65 -7.22
CA SER A 71 -0.12 -12.49 -8.39
C SER A 71 0.91 -12.36 -9.51
N TYR A 72 1.50 -11.18 -9.69
CA TYR A 72 2.29 -10.88 -10.90
C TYR A 72 3.70 -10.34 -10.61
N LEU A 73 3.86 -9.40 -9.67
CA LEU A 73 5.16 -8.77 -9.43
C LEU A 73 6.07 -9.61 -8.53
N TYR A 74 5.58 -10.02 -7.37
CA TYR A 74 6.36 -10.78 -6.39
C TYR A 74 6.89 -12.11 -6.94
N PRO A 75 6.15 -12.88 -7.76
CA PRO A 75 6.69 -14.07 -8.41
C PRO A 75 7.92 -13.79 -9.28
N ILE A 76 7.98 -12.64 -9.95
CA ILE A 76 9.14 -12.24 -10.74
C ILE A 76 10.31 -11.91 -9.82
N LEU A 77 10.08 -11.09 -8.79
CA LEU A 77 11.11 -10.66 -7.83
C LEU A 77 11.69 -11.85 -7.04
N ALA A 78 10.85 -12.81 -6.66
CA ALA A 78 11.22 -14.03 -5.93
C ALA A 78 12.27 -14.90 -6.65
N ARG A 79 12.42 -14.75 -7.97
CA ARG A 79 13.46 -15.44 -8.75
C ARG A 79 14.86 -15.11 -8.24
N LYS A 80 15.11 -13.87 -7.79
CA LYS A 80 16.45 -13.45 -7.32
C LYS A 80 16.48 -12.77 -5.95
N MET A 81 15.34 -12.35 -5.41
CA MET A 81 15.27 -11.65 -4.13
C MET A 81 14.72 -12.57 -3.02
N PRO A 82 15.52 -12.92 -2.00
CA PRO A 82 15.11 -13.86 -0.96
C PRO A 82 13.88 -13.43 -0.16
N SER A 83 13.71 -12.12 0.09
CA SER A 83 12.55 -11.53 0.78
C SER A 83 11.24 -11.89 0.07
N PHE A 84 11.15 -11.62 -1.23
CA PHE A 84 9.99 -11.96 -2.06
C PHE A 84 9.80 -13.47 -2.26
N ARG A 85 10.89 -14.24 -2.27
CA ARG A 85 10.79 -15.71 -2.31
C ARG A 85 10.17 -16.29 -1.04
N ALA A 86 10.54 -15.75 0.12
CA ALA A 86 9.90 -16.12 1.39
C ALA A 86 8.42 -15.71 1.38
N ALA A 87 8.10 -14.54 0.84
CA ALA A 87 6.72 -14.07 0.72
C ALA A 87 5.86 -14.98 -0.16
N GLN A 88 6.34 -15.33 -1.36
CA GLN A 88 5.66 -16.22 -2.29
C GLN A 88 5.39 -17.62 -1.71
N ARG A 89 6.27 -18.11 -0.84
CA ARG A 89 6.11 -19.40 -0.14
C ARG A 89 5.14 -19.32 1.05
N GLY A 90 4.56 -18.16 1.32
CA GLY A 90 3.70 -17.93 2.48
C GLY A 90 4.45 -18.11 3.80
N ALA A 91 5.76 -17.85 3.84
CA ALA A 91 6.54 -18.01 5.07
C ALA A 91 5.97 -17.08 6.15
N PRO A 92 5.50 -17.61 7.30
CA PRO A 92 4.77 -16.82 8.30
C PRO A 92 5.63 -15.73 8.95
N ASP A 93 6.95 -15.93 8.98
CA ASP A 93 7.91 -14.97 9.54
C ASP A 93 8.37 -13.93 8.49
N CYS A 94 7.95 -14.04 7.23
CA CYS A 94 8.23 -13.05 6.21
C CYS A 94 7.52 -11.73 6.55
N LYS A 95 8.29 -10.66 6.70
CA LYS A 95 7.78 -9.34 7.07
C LYS A 95 6.69 -8.84 6.11
N LEU A 96 6.89 -9.02 4.80
CA LEU A 96 5.94 -8.59 3.76
C LEU A 96 4.58 -9.30 3.90
N VAL A 97 4.61 -10.63 4.09
CA VAL A 97 3.39 -11.44 4.33
C VAL A 97 2.67 -10.98 5.60
N ARG A 98 3.41 -10.68 6.66
CA ARG A 98 2.84 -10.18 7.92
C ARG A 98 2.20 -8.80 7.76
N GLN A 99 2.85 -7.90 7.00
CA GLN A 99 2.33 -6.57 6.70
C GLN A 99 1.03 -6.67 5.89
N HIS A 100 1.01 -7.39 4.76
CA HIS A 100 -0.20 -7.56 3.94
C HIS A 100 -1.35 -8.14 4.77
N ARG A 101 -1.10 -9.21 5.53
CA ARG A 101 -2.12 -9.82 6.38
C ARG A 101 -2.70 -8.85 7.41
N ALA A 102 -1.84 -8.07 8.07
CA ALA A 102 -2.27 -7.09 9.06
C ALA A 102 -3.07 -5.95 8.42
N ILE A 103 -2.64 -5.47 7.25
CA ILE A 103 -3.36 -4.44 6.48
C ILE A 103 -4.73 -4.96 6.06
N HIS A 104 -4.82 -6.16 5.46
CA HIS A 104 -6.10 -6.77 5.07
C HIS A 104 -7.06 -6.95 6.25
N LYS A 105 -6.56 -7.43 7.39
CA LYS A 105 -7.38 -7.52 8.61
C LYS A 105 -7.92 -6.15 9.06
N GLY A 106 -7.08 -5.11 9.03
CA GLY A 106 -7.50 -3.75 9.36
C GLY A 106 -8.53 -3.19 8.37
N MET A 107 -8.34 -3.46 7.08
CA MET A 107 -9.27 -3.10 6.01
C MET A 107 -10.64 -3.76 6.20
N ASP A 108 -10.71 -5.03 6.61
CA ASP A 108 -11.98 -5.73 6.81
C ASP A 108 -12.88 -5.02 7.83
N GLU A 109 -12.33 -4.65 8.99
CA GLU A 109 -13.09 -3.94 10.03
C GLU A 109 -13.48 -2.52 9.61
N PHE A 110 -12.56 -1.82 8.96
CA PHE A 110 -12.78 -0.48 8.43
C PHE A 110 -13.87 -0.48 7.35
N GLU A 111 -13.81 -1.41 6.39
CA GLU A 111 -14.77 -1.52 5.31
C GLU A 111 -16.16 -1.92 5.82
N ALA A 112 -16.22 -2.86 6.77
CA ALA A 112 -17.48 -3.29 7.39
C ALA A 112 -18.22 -2.11 8.04
N TYR A 113 -17.51 -1.27 8.81
CA TYR A 113 -18.08 -0.08 9.43
C TYR A 113 -18.59 0.93 8.40
N LEU A 114 -17.78 1.26 7.38
CA LEU A 114 -18.19 2.19 6.33
C LEU A 114 -19.39 1.69 5.53
N LYS A 115 -19.45 0.39 5.24
CA LYS A 115 -20.59 -0.25 4.57
C LYS A 115 -21.87 -0.18 5.42
N ALA A 116 -21.78 -0.44 6.72
CA ALA A 116 -22.92 -0.33 7.63
C ALA A 116 -23.45 1.12 7.70
N CYS A 117 -22.55 2.11 7.85
CA CYS A 117 -22.91 3.53 7.81
C CYS A 117 -23.58 3.91 6.49
N ARG A 118 -23.04 3.41 5.36
CA ARG A 118 -23.57 3.71 4.02
C ARG A 118 -24.97 3.13 3.81
N ARG A 119 -25.30 2.00 4.44
CA ARG A 119 -26.63 1.38 4.40
C ARG A 119 -27.61 1.96 5.43
N GLY A 120 -27.14 2.82 6.34
CA GLY A 120 -27.94 3.35 7.44
C GLY A 120 -28.17 2.35 8.58
N GLU A 121 -27.34 1.30 8.66
CA GLU A 121 -27.38 0.29 9.73
C GLU A 121 -26.59 0.72 10.98
N SER A 122 -25.79 1.79 10.86
CA SER A 122 -25.02 2.37 11.95
C SER A 122 -24.90 3.87 11.73
N ASP A 123 -24.90 4.62 12.83
CA ASP A 123 -24.61 6.06 12.78
C ASP A 123 -23.13 6.29 12.50
N PHE A 124 -22.84 7.26 11.64
CA PHE A 124 -21.48 7.60 11.29
C PHE A 124 -20.86 8.54 12.33
N GLU A 125 -19.82 8.06 13.00
CA GLU A 125 -18.98 8.80 13.92
C GLU A 125 -17.53 8.89 13.44
N LEU A 126 -16.95 10.09 13.50
CA LEU A 126 -15.56 10.34 13.12
C LEU A 126 -14.55 9.74 14.12
N SER A 127 -14.91 9.64 15.40
CA SER A 127 -14.15 8.95 16.44
C SER A 127 -14.00 7.46 16.12
N VAL A 128 -15.12 6.78 15.84
CA VAL A 128 -15.12 5.36 15.48
C VAL A 128 -14.36 5.12 14.18
N LEU A 129 -14.51 6.00 13.17
CA LEU A 129 -13.69 5.93 11.97
C LEU A 129 -12.19 6.02 12.30
N LYS A 130 -11.81 6.95 13.18
CA LYS A 130 -10.41 7.13 13.59
C LYS A 130 -9.85 5.88 14.24
N GLU A 131 -10.58 5.26 15.15
CA GLU A 131 -10.18 4.01 15.80
C GLU A 131 -9.93 2.89 14.78
N LYS A 132 -10.83 2.76 13.79
CA LYS A 132 -10.67 1.79 12.69
C LYS A 132 -9.48 2.10 11.79
N MET A 133 -9.10 3.36 11.62
CA MET A 133 -7.88 3.73 10.89
C MET A 133 -6.62 3.49 11.72
N ASP A 134 -6.59 3.93 12.98
CA ASP A 134 -5.43 3.79 13.88
C ASP A 134 -5.02 2.31 14.07
N ALA A 135 -5.97 1.37 14.00
CA ALA A 135 -5.71 -0.06 14.18
C ALA A 135 -4.72 -0.67 13.16
N TRP A 136 -4.51 -0.03 12.00
CA TRP A 136 -3.63 -0.55 10.94
C TRP A 136 -2.80 0.51 10.22
N GLY A 137 -3.01 1.80 10.51
CA GLY A 137 -2.32 2.90 9.84
C GLY A 137 -0.80 2.82 9.93
N ASP A 138 -0.26 2.56 11.12
CA ASP A 138 1.20 2.45 11.29
C ASP A 138 1.78 1.33 10.42
N VAL A 139 1.09 0.18 10.34
CA VAL A 139 1.52 -0.95 9.51
C VAL A 139 1.45 -0.59 8.03
N LEU A 140 0.39 0.09 7.59
CA LEU A 140 0.25 0.56 6.21
C LEU A 140 1.42 1.47 5.83
N PHE A 141 1.64 2.56 6.57
CA PHE A 141 2.69 3.53 6.19
C PHE A 141 4.09 2.93 6.20
N VAL A 142 4.40 2.08 7.18
CA VAL A 142 5.68 1.35 7.20
C VAL A 142 5.82 0.45 5.98
N HIS A 143 4.76 -0.29 5.61
CA HIS A 143 4.76 -1.13 4.42
C HIS A 143 5.00 -0.32 3.14
N LEU A 144 4.28 0.80 2.96
CA LEU A 144 4.41 1.65 1.77
C LEU A 144 5.84 2.17 1.57
N ASP A 145 6.53 2.52 2.65
CA ASP A 145 7.90 3.04 2.59
C ASP A 145 8.94 1.93 2.39
N GLU A 146 8.77 0.81 3.08
CA GLU A 146 9.71 -0.31 3.02
C GLU A 146 9.71 -1.01 1.67
N GLU A 147 8.54 -1.16 1.05
CA GLU A 147 8.45 -1.76 -0.27
C GLU A 147 9.12 -0.89 -1.34
N VAL A 148 8.90 0.43 -1.30
CA VAL A 148 9.60 1.37 -2.19
C VAL A 148 11.12 1.28 -1.99
N ALA A 149 11.58 1.16 -0.74
CA ALA A 149 13.00 0.99 -0.43
C ALA A 149 13.55 -0.35 -0.96
N GLU A 150 12.79 -1.44 -0.84
CA GLU A 150 13.17 -2.77 -1.31
C GLU A 150 13.26 -2.83 -2.84
N LEU A 151 12.40 -2.09 -3.54
CA LEU A 151 12.39 -1.91 -5.00
C LEU A 151 13.35 -0.81 -5.49
N GLY A 152 14.02 -0.11 -4.57
CA GLY A 152 14.90 1.00 -4.87
C GLY A 152 16.20 0.57 -5.58
N ALA A 153 16.81 1.49 -6.32
CA ALA A 153 17.94 1.18 -7.20
C ALA A 153 19.12 0.48 -6.48
N GLN A 154 19.44 0.90 -5.25
CA GLN A 154 20.54 0.32 -4.48
C GLN A 154 20.27 -1.10 -4.01
N ASN A 155 19.01 -1.48 -3.79
CA ASN A 155 18.67 -2.84 -3.41
C ASN A 155 18.55 -3.73 -4.65
N MET A 156 17.84 -3.27 -5.68
CA MET A 156 17.67 -4.00 -6.94
C MET A 156 19.00 -4.42 -7.59
N ARG A 157 19.98 -3.52 -7.63
CA ARG A 157 21.31 -3.78 -8.21
C ARG A 157 22.16 -4.83 -7.46
N LYS A 158 21.73 -5.27 -6.28
CA LYS A 158 22.38 -6.38 -5.56
C LYS A 158 22.02 -7.73 -6.18
N TYR A 159 20.88 -7.82 -6.86
CA TYR A 159 20.28 -9.08 -7.32
C TYR A 159 20.11 -9.14 -8.83
N TRP A 160 19.89 -8.00 -9.48
CA TRP A 160 19.50 -7.91 -10.90
C TRP A 160 20.50 -7.09 -11.71
N THR A 161 20.66 -7.43 -12.99
CA THR A 161 21.31 -6.52 -13.95
C THR A 161 20.32 -5.44 -14.41
N LEU A 162 20.85 -4.35 -14.98
CA LEU A 162 20.01 -3.25 -15.48
C LEU A 162 19.06 -3.70 -16.59
N GLU A 163 19.54 -4.55 -17.49
CA GLU A 163 18.73 -5.11 -18.58
C GLU A 163 17.59 -5.97 -18.05
N GLU A 164 17.84 -6.78 -17.02
CA GLU A 164 16.80 -7.59 -16.38
C GLU A 164 15.73 -6.71 -15.72
N VAL A 165 16.12 -5.64 -15.00
CA VAL A 165 15.15 -4.71 -14.41
C VAL A 165 14.33 -3.97 -15.47
N LYS A 166 14.95 -3.61 -16.61
CA LYS A 166 14.25 -3.01 -17.75
C LYS A 166 13.23 -3.98 -18.39
N ALA A 167 13.45 -5.28 -18.28
CA ALA A 167 12.54 -6.31 -18.80
C ALA A 167 11.36 -6.63 -17.85
N ILE A 168 11.40 -6.21 -16.58
CA ILE A 168 10.27 -6.38 -15.65
C ILE A 168 9.11 -5.47 -16.11
N PRO A 169 7.87 -5.99 -16.25
CA PRO A 169 6.70 -5.17 -16.57
C PRO A 169 6.42 -4.14 -15.48
N VAL A 170 6.03 -2.93 -15.89
CA VAL A 170 5.55 -1.84 -15.01
C VAL A 170 4.31 -1.20 -15.59
#